data_AF-A0A938J634-F1
#
_entry.id   AF-A0A938J634-F1
#
_cell.length_a   1.000
_cell.length_b   1.000
_cell.length_c   1.000
_cell.angle_alpha   90.00
_cell.angle_beta   90.00
_cell.angle_gamma   90.00
#
_symmetry.space_group_name_H-M   'P 1'
#
loop_
_entity.id
_entity.type
_entity.pdbx_description
1 polymer ?
#
loop_
_entity_poly.entity_id
_entity_poly.type
_entity_poly.pdbx_seq_one_letter_code
_entity_poly.pdbx_strand_id
1 'polypeptide(L)'
;MTAAPIGVERTSGGSPMVTAVEDVGRAVPARRLVAIAVAGALAGAGLLHLAFAPEHLAEQTSHGVFFLTVAWVQLAAAALIAFGRAPRWSLFGIAALNVAVIVVWVVSRTAGIDGTVEQVGFADALASAFEVIAVGGSLLLALGWVGPMVSEYAMGATVGMSLAAVIALVSASLVPALGGGHNHAHDEAGGHVHGADAAHEHSDAASDDGHAHDDSASSTTDDGHGSHDDTEVAGATATNESHGHSTTTTTTAAHNDDHTTTTTAPGHGHTDPVTGDDWATTRRNALFGGVSPQRLAAVQADSRQFLESNLRGRSALLKGLPEADREARVDVFAQWQSDNALNAEHGDHSVGNHTDGPAAWIPMGPAETIALQAELKAAATNIAKYPTAADAMKGGYFQVTPWVAGIGAHYLNASYIGKFEPEHPSILLYNGNKPTSVIVGVSHAVLSATEPDGFSGPNDSWHRHPSLCLLGAFVVGTDATPKDMCDMVGATKGSGFGTGSNFYMMHLWQVPGWESSWGLFSSESPALNFATTDVGT
;
A
#
# COMPACT_ATOMS: atom_id res chain seq x y z
N MET A 1 82.48 -13.12 -47.77
CA MET A 1 83.20 -14.37 -47.46
C MET A 1 82.54 -14.96 -46.22
N THR A 2 81.46 -15.73 -46.45
CA THR A 2 81.32 -17.20 -46.18
C THR A 2 81.14 -17.49 -44.69
N ALA A 3 80.08 -18.15 -44.18
CA ALA A 3 79.09 -19.10 -44.71
C ALA A 3 77.87 -19.11 -43.73
N ALA A 4 76.71 -19.76 -43.86
CA ALA A 4 76.10 -20.76 -44.73
C ALA A 4 74.55 -20.67 -44.53
N PRO A 5 73.70 -21.34 -45.35
CA PRO A 5 72.24 -21.17 -45.32
C PRO A 5 71.43 -22.44 -44.93
N ILE A 6 70.09 -22.25 -44.88
CA ILE A 6 68.97 -23.21 -45.09
C ILE A 6 68.34 -23.89 -43.86
N GLY A 7 67.02 -23.65 -43.70
CA GLY A 7 66.10 -24.48 -42.90
C GLY A 7 64.71 -23.85 -42.68
N VAL A 8 63.85 -23.89 -43.69
CA VAL A 8 62.37 -23.71 -43.61
C VAL A 8 61.78 -25.08 -43.18
N GLU A 9 60.86 -25.26 -42.23
CA GLU A 9 59.42 -24.99 -42.31
C GLU A 9 58.70 -25.45 -41.00
N ARG A 10 57.72 -24.67 -40.49
CA ARG A 10 56.32 -25.05 -40.16
C ARG A 10 55.71 -24.32 -38.96
N THR A 11 54.46 -23.97 -39.18
CA THR A 11 53.56 -23.07 -38.48
C THR A 11 52.67 -23.78 -37.45
N SER A 12 52.04 -22.95 -36.62
CA SER A 12 50.69 -23.07 -36.03
C SER A 12 50.57 -23.36 -34.53
N GLY A 13 49.82 -22.49 -33.84
CA GLY A 13 49.14 -22.78 -32.57
C GLY A 13 49.54 -21.91 -31.38
N GLY A 14 49.03 -20.68 -31.29
CA GLY A 14 49.11 -19.86 -30.07
C GLY A 14 47.93 -18.91 -29.96
N SER A 15 46.88 -19.32 -29.25
CA SER A 15 45.78 -18.43 -28.82
C SER A 15 46.29 -17.41 -27.79
N PRO A 16 45.79 -16.16 -27.77
CA PRO A 16 46.11 -15.22 -26.71
C PRO A 16 45.29 -15.57 -25.46
N MET A 17 45.99 -15.83 -24.35
CA MET A 17 45.40 -15.97 -23.03
C MET A 17 44.88 -14.60 -22.59
N VAL A 18 43.56 -14.43 -22.63
CA VAL A 18 42.86 -13.30 -21.99
C VAL A 18 43.13 -13.39 -20.49
N THR A 19 43.87 -12.44 -19.95
CA THR A 19 44.00 -12.25 -18.50
C THR A 19 42.63 -11.82 -17.97
N ALA A 20 41.98 -12.70 -17.22
CA ALA A 20 40.82 -12.36 -16.42
C ALA A 20 41.21 -11.25 -15.43
N VAL A 21 40.52 -10.12 -15.50
CA VAL A 21 40.52 -9.14 -14.42
C VAL A 21 39.69 -9.77 -13.31
N GLU A 22 40.35 -10.35 -12.31
CA GLU A 22 39.69 -10.68 -11.04
C GLU A 22 39.25 -9.35 -10.40
N ASP A 23 37.93 -9.15 -10.30
CA ASP A 23 37.32 -8.09 -9.51
C ASP A 23 37.55 -8.40 -8.02
N VAL A 24 38.71 -8.00 -7.50
CA VAL A 24 39.01 -8.08 -6.07
C VAL A 24 38.19 -7.02 -5.36
N GLY A 25 36.98 -7.40 -4.92
CA GLY A 25 36.10 -6.55 -4.11
C GLY A 25 36.87 -5.94 -2.92
N ARG A 26 36.75 -4.62 -2.74
CA ARG A 26 37.53 -3.88 -1.75
C ARG A 26 37.09 -4.26 -0.33
N ALA A 27 37.97 -4.85 0.47
CA ALA A 27 37.66 -5.14 1.86
C ALA A 27 37.69 -3.86 2.72
N VAL A 28 36.70 -3.69 3.61
CA VAL A 28 36.62 -2.56 4.55
C VAL A 28 36.87 -3.06 5.98
N PRO A 29 37.51 -2.27 6.86
CA PRO A 29 37.66 -2.66 8.26
C PRO A 29 36.30 -2.79 8.96
N ALA A 30 36.00 -3.94 9.57
CA ALA A 30 34.72 -4.17 10.27
C ALA A 30 34.48 -3.15 11.41
N ARG A 31 35.57 -2.58 11.96
CA ARG A 31 35.52 -1.47 12.92
C ARG A 31 34.74 -0.26 12.40
N ARG A 32 34.82 0.05 11.10
CA ARG A 32 34.04 1.15 10.50
C ARG A 32 32.56 0.82 10.45
N LEU A 33 32.19 -0.43 10.18
CA LEU A 33 30.77 -0.85 10.19
C LEU A 33 30.17 -0.73 11.59
N VAL A 34 30.86 -1.24 12.60
CA VAL A 34 30.40 -1.14 14.00
C VAL A 34 30.28 0.34 14.40
N ALA A 35 31.21 1.20 13.99
CA ALA A 35 31.12 2.64 14.24
C ALA A 35 29.91 3.30 13.56
N ILE A 36 29.60 2.95 12.32
CA ILE A 36 28.43 3.48 11.61
C ILE A 36 27.13 2.99 12.26
N ALA A 37 27.04 1.70 12.61
CA ALA A 37 25.88 1.14 13.28
C ALA A 37 25.62 1.80 14.64
N VAL A 38 26.68 1.99 15.45
CA VAL A 38 26.59 2.68 16.75
C VAL A 38 26.18 4.13 16.58
N ALA A 39 26.78 4.85 15.62
CA ALA A 39 26.41 6.23 15.35
C ALA A 39 24.95 6.35 14.88
N GLY A 40 24.48 5.43 14.03
CA GLY A 40 23.08 5.38 13.59
C GLY A 40 22.11 5.10 14.73
N ALA A 41 22.43 4.13 15.61
CA ALA A 41 21.61 3.82 16.77
C ALA A 41 21.54 4.99 17.77
N LEU A 42 22.67 5.63 18.08
CA LEU A 42 22.70 6.83 18.93
C LEU A 42 21.90 7.99 18.32
N ALA A 43 21.98 8.18 17.00
CA ALA A 43 21.19 9.19 16.32
C ALA A 43 19.69 8.87 16.37
N GLY A 44 19.30 7.61 16.15
CA GLY A 44 17.93 7.15 16.26
C GLY A 44 17.34 7.35 17.65
N ALA A 45 18.03 6.88 18.70
CA ALA A 45 17.62 7.08 20.09
C ALA A 45 17.55 8.57 20.45
N GLY A 46 18.55 9.36 20.05
CA GLY A 46 18.57 10.80 20.33
C GLY A 46 17.42 11.56 19.66
N LEU A 47 17.04 11.19 18.44
CA LEU A 47 15.89 11.77 17.74
C LEU A 47 14.55 11.38 18.39
N LEU A 48 14.41 10.14 18.87
CA LEU A 48 13.23 9.71 19.63
C LEU A 48 13.09 10.51 20.92
N HIS A 49 14.14 10.58 21.75
CA HIS A 49 14.11 11.38 22.97
C HIS A 49 13.82 12.86 22.70
N LEU A 50 14.36 13.41 21.61
CA LEU A 50 14.07 14.80 21.23
C LEU A 50 12.61 15.00 20.84
N ALA A 51 12.03 14.05 20.11
CA ALA A 51 10.67 14.16 19.61
C ALA A 51 9.59 14.00 20.69
N PHE A 52 9.84 13.15 21.70
CA PHE A 52 8.93 12.96 22.85
C PHE A 52 9.19 13.94 24.00
N ALA A 53 10.24 14.77 23.92
CA ALA A 53 10.53 15.79 24.92
C ALA A 53 9.39 16.80 25.17
N PRO A 54 8.63 17.31 24.18
CA PRO A 54 7.54 18.24 24.41
C PRO A 54 6.40 17.67 25.26
N GLU A 55 6.07 16.39 25.07
CA GLU A 55 5.06 15.68 25.84
C GLU A 55 5.50 15.54 27.31
N HIS A 56 6.75 15.12 27.54
CA HIS A 56 7.31 15.02 28.88
C HIS A 56 7.50 16.37 29.56
N LEU A 57 7.76 17.45 28.80
CA LEU A 57 7.76 18.82 29.32
C LEU A 57 6.36 19.25 29.79
N ALA A 58 5.30 18.78 29.11
CA ALA A 58 3.91 19.07 29.49
C ALA A 58 3.50 18.33 30.78
N GLU A 59 4.08 17.15 31.03
CA GLU A 59 3.87 16.41 32.28
C GLU A 59 4.64 17.01 33.46
N GLN A 60 5.97 17.09 33.37
CA GLN A 60 6.84 17.68 34.39
C GLN A 60 8.13 18.22 33.77
N THR A 61 8.52 19.43 34.15
CA THR A 61 9.74 20.09 33.63
C THR A 61 11.00 19.22 33.80
N SER A 62 11.13 18.48 34.91
CA SER A 62 12.25 17.57 35.15
C SER A 62 12.33 16.43 34.13
N HIS A 63 11.18 15.86 33.74
CA HIS A 63 11.11 14.79 32.73
C HIS A 63 11.52 15.34 31.36
N GLY A 64 10.92 16.44 30.93
CA GLY A 64 11.27 17.06 29.66
C GLY A 64 12.74 17.50 29.55
N VAL A 65 13.32 18.06 30.61
CA VAL A 65 14.75 18.42 30.66
C VAL A 65 15.65 17.19 30.59
N PHE A 66 15.27 16.08 31.23
CA PHE A 66 15.97 14.81 31.12
C PHE A 66 15.99 14.31 29.67
N PHE A 67 14.84 14.27 29.01
CA PHE A 67 14.72 13.86 27.60
C PHE A 67 15.58 14.72 26.67
N LEU A 68 15.52 16.05 26.81
CA LEU A 68 16.36 16.96 26.02
C LEU A 68 17.86 16.75 26.27
N THR A 69 18.25 16.51 27.52
CA THR A 69 19.65 16.29 27.88
C THR A 69 20.16 14.99 27.26
N VAL A 70 19.42 13.89 27.41
CA VAL A 70 19.77 12.59 26.82
C VAL A 70 19.84 12.70 25.29
N ALA A 71 18.85 13.33 24.67
CA ALA A 71 18.80 13.54 23.22
C ALA A 71 20.06 14.23 22.69
N TRP A 72 20.41 15.39 23.26
CA TRP A 72 21.58 16.14 22.81
C TRP A 72 22.90 15.42 23.05
N VAL A 73 23.02 14.70 24.18
CA VAL A 73 24.23 13.91 24.46
C VAL A 73 24.35 12.72 23.49
N GLN A 74 23.26 12.02 23.18
CA GLN A 74 23.27 10.92 22.21
C GLN A 74 23.57 11.41 20.78
N LEU A 75 23.02 12.54 20.35
CA LEU A 75 23.32 13.15 19.05
C LEU A 75 24.78 13.62 18.95
N ALA A 76 25.32 14.23 20.01
CA ALA A 76 26.72 14.61 20.08
C ALA A 76 27.65 13.39 20.04
N ALA A 77 27.31 12.31 20.75
CA ALA A 77 28.03 11.05 20.73
C ALA A 77 28.01 10.40 19.33
N ALA A 78 26.86 10.41 18.66
CA ALA A 78 26.72 9.93 17.28
C ALA A 78 27.68 10.69 16.34
N ALA A 79 27.70 12.02 16.42
CA ALA A 79 28.60 12.86 15.63
C ALA A 79 30.09 12.57 15.94
N LEU A 80 30.47 12.45 17.22
CA LEU A 80 31.84 12.13 17.61
C LEU A 80 32.33 10.79 17.03
N ILE A 81 31.47 9.77 17.02
CA ILE A 81 31.79 8.46 16.45
C ILE A 81 31.82 8.53 14.91
N ALA A 82 30.83 9.17 14.28
CA ALA A 82 30.74 9.30 12.82
C ALA A 82 31.95 10.04 12.23
N PHE A 83 32.45 11.08 12.90
CA PHE A 83 33.64 11.81 12.49
C PHE A 83 34.97 11.16 12.91
N GLY A 84 34.93 9.97 13.52
CA GLY A 84 36.12 9.26 13.98
C GLY A 84 36.90 9.97 15.09
N ARG A 85 36.24 10.86 15.84
CA ARG A 85 36.83 11.70 16.89
C ARG A 85 36.62 11.16 18.30
N ALA A 86 35.96 10.02 18.46
CA ALA A 86 35.67 9.42 19.77
C ALA A 86 36.94 8.76 20.39
N PRO A 87 37.53 9.31 21.47
CA PRO A 87 38.58 8.63 22.21
C PRO A 87 38.04 7.41 22.98
N ARG A 88 38.90 6.44 23.32
CA ARG A 88 38.43 5.16 23.93
C ARG A 88 37.64 5.35 25.22
N TRP A 89 38.01 6.32 26.05
CA TRP A 89 37.31 6.59 27.31
C TRP A 89 35.88 7.11 27.08
N SER A 90 35.63 7.84 25.99
CA SER A 90 34.28 8.36 25.70
C SER A 90 33.33 7.23 25.30
N LEU A 91 33.84 6.16 24.69
CA LEU A 91 33.02 4.99 24.35
C LEU A 91 32.49 4.27 25.59
N PHE A 92 33.28 4.18 26.67
CA PHE A 92 32.79 3.69 27.96
C PHE A 92 31.76 4.63 28.58
N GLY A 93 31.97 5.95 28.47
CA GLY A 93 31.00 6.95 28.92
C GLY A 93 29.67 6.86 28.16
N ILE A 94 29.71 6.65 26.84
CA ILE A 94 28.53 6.45 26.00
C ILE A 94 27.79 5.17 26.40
N ALA A 95 28.50 4.06 26.60
CA ALA A 95 27.89 2.82 27.07
C ALA A 95 27.23 3.00 28.45
N ALA A 96 27.93 3.64 29.40
CA ALA A 96 27.40 3.88 30.74
C ALA A 96 26.15 4.78 30.74
N LEU A 97 26.14 5.83 29.91
CA LEU A 97 24.98 6.71 29.75
C LEU A 97 23.76 5.94 29.27
N ASN A 98 23.89 5.18 28.19
CA ASN A 98 22.75 4.45 27.61
C ASN A 98 22.27 3.33 28.56
N VAL A 99 23.17 2.68 29.30
CA VAL A 99 22.76 1.77 30.40
C VAL A 99 21.93 2.51 31.46
N ALA A 100 22.35 3.72 31.84
CA ALA A 100 21.60 4.51 32.83
C ALA A 100 20.20 4.89 32.32
N VAL A 101 20.06 5.26 31.04
CA VAL A 101 18.75 5.57 30.43
C VAL A 101 17.86 4.32 30.38
N ILE A 102 18.38 3.18 29.91
CA ILE A 102 17.67 1.90 29.92
C ILE A 102 17.22 1.54 31.35
N VAL A 103 18.08 1.72 32.36
CA VAL A 103 17.73 1.42 33.76
C VAL A 103 16.61 2.35 34.25
N VAL A 104 16.69 3.66 33.98
CA VAL A 104 15.63 4.61 34.32
C VAL A 104 14.31 4.20 33.69
N TRP A 105 14.33 3.80 32.41
CA TRP A 105 13.16 3.31 31.70
C TRP A 105 12.62 1.98 32.26
N VAL A 106 13.48 0.99 32.54
CA VAL A 106 13.04 -0.27 33.16
C VAL A 106 12.41 0.00 34.51
N VAL A 107 12.99 0.88 35.33
CA VAL A 107 12.44 1.23 36.64
C VAL A 107 11.09 1.95 36.50
N SER A 108 10.93 2.89 35.56
CA SER A 108 9.64 3.55 35.35
C SER A 108 8.55 2.55 34.94
N ARG A 109 8.87 1.58 34.08
CA ARG A 109 7.92 0.57 33.60
C ARG A 109 7.64 -0.57 34.58
N THR A 110 8.57 -0.91 35.47
CA THR A 110 8.43 -2.07 36.38
C THR A 110 8.00 -1.71 37.80
N ALA A 111 8.33 -0.51 38.29
CA ALA A 111 7.95 -0.09 39.64
C ALA A 111 6.59 0.62 39.68
N GLY A 112 6.23 1.34 38.60
CA GLY A 112 5.07 2.25 38.60
C GLY A 112 5.20 3.35 39.65
N ILE A 113 4.55 4.50 39.48
CA ILE A 113 4.50 5.51 40.55
C ILE A 113 3.33 5.25 41.51
N ASP A 114 2.30 4.49 41.10
CA ASP A 114 1.10 4.19 41.92
C ASP A 114 0.54 2.74 41.75
N GLY A 115 1.37 1.78 41.31
CA GLY A 115 0.96 0.37 41.18
C GLY A 115 0.24 -0.02 39.88
N THR A 116 0.12 0.90 38.92
CA THR A 116 -0.27 0.59 37.53
C THR A 116 0.99 0.47 36.66
N VAL A 117 1.14 -0.69 36.01
CA VAL A 117 2.20 -0.92 35.00
C VAL A 117 1.79 -0.18 33.72
N GLU A 118 2.57 0.81 33.33
CA GLU A 118 2.34 1.51 32.06
C GLU A 118 2.68 0.58 30.88
N GLN A 119 1.82 0.56 29.85
CA GLN A 119 2.05 -0.25 28.66
C GLN A 119 3.32 0.22 27.93
N VAL A 120 4.11 -0.74 27.43
CA VAL A 120 5.31 -0.42 26.64
C VAL A 120 4.87 0.10 25.27
N GLY A 121 5.10 1.37 25.01
CA GLY A 121 4.86 1.96 23.69
C GLY A 121 5.86 1.46 22.65
N PHE A 122 5.48 1.50 21.38
CA PHE A 122 6.38 1.16 20.27
C PHE A 122 7.63 2.06 20.25
N ALA A 123 7.44 3.36 20.51
CA ALA A 123 8.54 4.33 20.60
C ALA A 123 9.53 3.99 21.74
N ASP A 124 9.01 3.55 22.89
CA ASP A 124 9.82 3.14 24.05
C ASP A 124 10.68 1.91 23.75
N ALA A 125 10.08 0.89 23.15
CA ALA A 125 10.76 -0.35 22.79
C ALA A 125 11.84 -0.08 21.73
N LEU A 126 11.54 0.79 20.76
CA LEU A 126 12.46 1.17 19.70
C LEU A 126 13.64 1.99 20.24
N ALA A 127 13.39 2.98 21.10
CA ALA A 127 14.44 3.76 21.76
C ALA A 127 15.36 2.83 22.55
N SER A 128 14.80 1.95 23.39
CA SER A 128 15.55 0.97 24.18
C SER A 128 16.38 0.03 23.31
N ALA A 129 15.85 -0.42 22.17
CA ALA A 129 16.59 -1.27 21.23
C ALA A 129 17.82 -0.54 20.65
N PHE A 130 17.66 0.73 20.25
CA PHE A 130 18.79 1.54 19.80
C PHE A 130 19.82 1.76 20.90
N GLU A 131 19.39 1.97 22.14
CA GLU A 131 20.30 2.11 23.28
C GLU A 131 21.10 0.84 23.55
N VAL A 132 20.47 -0.35 23.47
CA VAL A 132 21.16 -1.64 23.61
C VAL A 132 22.22 -1.82 22.51
N ILE A 133 21.90 -1.47 21.27
CA ILE A 133 22.88 -1.50 20.16
C ILE A 133 24.03 -0.52 20.43
N ALA A 134 23.72 0.68 20.90
CA ALA A 134 24.72 1.68 21.24
C ALA A 134 25.66 1.23 22.37
N VAL A 135 25.13 0.55 23.40
CA VAL A 135 25.92 -0.03 24.50
C VAL A 135 26.85 -1.13 23.97
N GLY A 136 26.29 -2.15 23.30
CA GLY A 136 27.07 -3.29 22.82
C GLY A 136 28.15 -2.88 21.83
N GLY A 137 27.79 -2.07 20.83
CA GLY A 137 28.74 -1.62 19.81
C GLY A 137 29.80 -0.66 20.37
N SER A 138 29.46 0.22 21.31
CA SER A 138 30.45 1.09 21.97
C SER A 138 31.46 0.28 22.78
N LEU A 139 31.02 -0.77 23.49
CA LEU A 139 31.92 -1.68 24.22
C LEU A 139 32.81 -2.49 23.28
N LEU A 140 32.27 -3.01 22.17
CA LEU A 140 33.08 -3.70 21.15
C LEU A 140 34.16 -2.78 20.56
N LEU A 141 33.82 -1.52 20.26
CA LEU A 141 34.77 -0.52 19.78
C LEU A 141 35.82 -0.13 20.84
N ALA A 142 35.42 -0.02 22.10
CA ALA A 142 36.30 0.36 23.22
C ALA A 142 37.31 -0.76 23.53
N LEU A 143 36.82 -2.00 23.62
CA LEU A 143 37.60 -3.21 23.91
C LEU A 143 38.42 -3.70 22.70
N GLY A 144 38.09 -3.22 21.49
CA GLY A 144 38.77 -3.60 20.26
C GLY A 144 38.42 -5.02 19.78
N TRP A 145 37.27 -5.55 20.20
CA TRP A 145 36.80 -6.90 19.87
C TRP A 145 36.06 -6.97 18.53
N VAL A 146 36.54 -6.21 17.55
CA VAL A 146 35.93 -6.15 16.21
C VAL A 146 36.82 -6.89 15.22
N GLY A 147 36.24 -7.77 14.40
CA GLY A 147 36.95 -8.59 13.41
C GLY A 147 37.73 -7.77 12.36
N PRO A 148 38.62 -8.42 11.58
CA PRO A 148 39.60 -7.70 10.76
C PRO A 148 39.00 -7.04 9.51
N MET A 149 38.10 -7.71 8.77
CA MET A 149 37.61 -7.22 7.47
C MET A 149 36.20 -7.73 7.12
N VAL A 150 35.46 -6.95 6.33
CA VAL A 150 34.15 -7.25 5.73
C VAL A 150 34.11 -6.78 4.27
N SER A 151 33.29 -7.41 3.43
CA SER A 151 33.12 -7.05 2.00
C SER A 151 32.48 -5.65 1.82
N GLU A 152 32.92 -4.88 0.81
CA GLU A 152 32.34 -3.57 0.43
C GLU A 152 30.84 -3.64 0.13
N TYR A 153 30.40 -4.74 -0.48
CA TYR A 153 28.98 -4.98 -0.78
C TYR A 153 28.16 -5.20 0.50
N ALA A 154 28.70 -5.95 1.46
CA ALA A 154 28.08 -6.09 2.78
C ALA A 154 28.04 -4.75 3.53
N MET A 155 29.04 -3.88 3.33
CA MET A 155 29.04 -2.51 3.87
C MET A 155 27.94 -1.64 3.26
N GLY A 156 27.85 -1.55 1.93
CA GLY A 156 26.88 -0.70 1.25
C GLY A 156 25.44 -1.07 1.61
N ALA A 157 25.13 -2.37 1.60
CA ALA A 157 23.83 -2.89 1.99
C ALA A 157 23.52 -2.60 3.47
N THR A 158 24.46 -2.87 4.39
CA THR A 158 24.22 -2.67 5.83
C THR A 158 24.06 -1.20 6.18
N VAL A 159 24.88 -0.30 5.62
CA VAL A 159 24.82 1.15 5.90
C VAL A 159 23.56 1.79 5.30
N GLY A 160 23.21 1.43 4.05
CA GLY A 160 22.00 1.91 3.39
C GLY A 160 20.73 1.42 4.08
N MET A 161 20.66 0.12 4.42
CA MET A 161 19.52 -0.46 5.14
C MET A 161 19.40 0.08 6.56
N SER A 162 20.51 0.31 7.27
CA SER A 162 20.47 0.85 8.64
C SER A 162 20.01 2.30 8.68
N LEU A 163 20.44 3.14 7.73
CA LEU A 163 19.98 4.53 7.66
C LEU A 163 18.51 4.62 7.26
N ALA A 164 18.08 3.87 6.25
CA ALA A 164 16.69 3.79 5.84
C ALA A 164 15.79 3.22 6.95
N ALA A 165 16.24 2.18 7.66
CA ALA A 165 15.52 1.61 8.80
C ALA A 165 15.44 2.58 9.97
N VAL A 166 16.52 3.28 10.34
CA VAL A 166 16.48 4.29 11.40
C VAL A 166 15.52 5.41 11.02
N ILE A 167 15.57 5.93 9.79
CA ILE A 167 14.64 6.98 9.34
C ILE A 167 13.19 6.47 9.33
N ALA A 168 12.94 5.27 8.81
CA ALA A 168 11.60 4.67 8.75
C ALA A 168 11.03 4.39 10.14
N LEU A 169 11.83 3.82 11.05
CA LEU A 169 11.42 3.47 12.40
C LEU A 169 11.21 4.71 13.28
N VAL A 170 12.10 5.70 13.20
CA VAL A 170 11.90 6.99 13.88
C VAL A 170 10.66 7.68 13.32
N SER A 171 10.47 7.73 11.99
CA SER A 171 9.26 8.32 11.40
C SER A 171 7.98 7.58 11.81
N ALA A 172 8.01 6.26 11.89
CA ALA A 172 6.89 5.43 12.34
C ALA A 172 6.51 5.71 13.81
N SER A 173 7.50 5.93 14.68
CA SER A 173 7.26 6.25 16.10
C SER A 173 6.53 7.59 16.32
N LEU A 174 6.61 8.52 15.35
CA LEU A 174 5.99 9.84 15.41
C LEU A 174 4.56 9.86 14.85
N VAL A 175 4.07 8.72 14.36
CA VAL A 175 2.69 8.57 13.91
C VAL A 175 1.81 8.35 15.14
N PRO A 176 0.79 9.19 15.42
CA PRO A 176 -0.03 9.06 16.63
C PRO A 176 -0.69 7.69 16.82
N ALA A 177 -1.00 6.99 15.72
CA ALA A 177 -1.53 5.63 15.73
C ALA A 177 -0.52 4.54 16.18
N LEU A 178 0.78 4.85 16.16
CA LEU A 178 1.88 3.95 16.52
C LEU A 178 2.65 4.45 17.76
N GLY A 179 2.59 5.74 18.08
CA GLY A 179 3.35 6.39 19.16
C GLY A 179 2.82 6.21 20.59
N GLY A 180 1.66 5.56 20.77
CA GLY A 180 1.18 5.14 22.10
C GLY A 180 0.54 6.21 23.00
N GLY A 181 0.36 7.46 22.54
CA GLY A 181 -0.27 8.51 23.35
C GLY A 181 -1.79 8.39 23.41
N HIS A 182 -2.32 7.78 24.48
CA HIS A 182 -3.74 7.93 24.85
C HIS A 182 -3.91 9.15 25.76
N ASN A 183 -4.41 10.25 25.20
CA ASN A 183 -4.81 11.43 25.98
C ASN A 183 -6.05 11.10 26.85
N HIS A 184 -5.84 10.97 28.16
CA HIS A 184 -6.93 11.07 29.13
C HIS A 184 -7.21 12.55 29.41
N ALA A 185 -8.05 13.18 28.58
CA ALA A 185 -8.68 14.45 28.92
C ALA A 185 -10.01 14.15 29.63
N HIS A 186 -9.97 14.15 30.97
CA HIS A 186 -11.15 14.38 31.77
C HIS A 186 -11.43 15.88 31.76
N ASP A 187 -12.61 16.29 31.29
CA ASP A 187 -13.23 17.52 31.75
C ASP A 187 -14.75 17.35 31.79
N GLU A 188 -15.29 17.53 33.00
CA GLU A 188 -16.70 17.67 33.29
C GLU A 188 -17.21 19.04 32.84
N ALA A 189 -18.44 19.10 32.30
CA ALA A 189 -19.33 20.26 32.46
C ALA A 189 -20.81 19.90 32.16
N GLY A 190 -21.58 19.70 33.24
CA GLY A 190 -22.83 20.43 33.52
C GLY A 190 -24.14 20.14 32.75
N GLY A 191 -25.12 19.56 33.49
CA GLY A 191 -26.57 19.87 33.49
C GLY A 191 -27.39 19.54 32.21
N HIS A 192 -28.51 18.80 32.23
CA HIS A 192 -29.69 18.96 33.08
C HIS A 192 -30.63 17.72 33.02
N VAL A 193 -31.31 17.46 34.14
CA VAL A 193 -32.53 16.63 34.37
C VAL A 193 -33.77 17.27 33.70
N HIS A 194 -34.89 16.63 33.31
CA HIS A 194 -35.80 15.59 33.86
C HIS A 194 -36.48 14.87 32.66
N GLY A 195 -37.23 13.76 32.74
CA GLY A 195 -38.00 13.11 33.79
C GLY A 195 -38.77 11.91 33.21
N ALA A 196 -39.41 11.17 34.10
CA ALA A 196 -39.85 9.79 33.95
C ALA A 196 -41.18 9.55 33.19
N ASP A 197 -41.44 8.24 33.01
CA ASP A 197 -42.72 7.55 32.88
C ASP A 197 -43.45 7.57 31.52
N ALA A 198 -43.58 6.40 30.90
CA ALA A 198 -44.82 5.62 30.96
C ALA A 198 -44.74 4.36 30.07
N ALA A 199 -45.07 3.23 30.68
CA ALA A 199 -45.39 1.97 30.01
C ALA A 199 -46.68 2.08 29.20
N HIS A 200 -46.77 1.34 28.09
CA HIS A 200 -48.03 0.81 27.58
C HIS A 200 -47.80 -0.55 26.89
N GLU A 201 -48.38 -1.59 27.47
CA GLU A 201 -48.61 -2.91 26.89
C GLU A 201 -49.98 -2.98 26.18
N HIS A 202 -50.15 -4.11 25.44
CA HIS A 202 -51.35 -4.75 24.87
C HIS A 202 -51.65 -4.36 23.39
N SER A 203 -51.98 -5.27 22.47
CA SER A 203 -52.30 -6.70 22.55
C SER A 203 -52.31 -7.34 21.15
N ASP A 204 -52.25 -8.67 21.16
CA ASP A 204 -52.32 -9.68 20.11
C ASP A 204 -53.39 -9.53 19.02
N ALA A 205 -53.06 -10.06 17.82
CA ALA A 205 -53.95 -10.96 17.08
C ALA A 205 -53.13 -11.84 16.12
N ALA A 206 -53.13 -13.14 16.39
CA ALA A 206 -52.61 -14.19 15.52
C ALA A 206 -53.68 -14.68 14.52
N SER A 207 -53.23 -15.13 13.34
CA SER A 207 -53.82 -16.17 12.44
C SER A 207 -52.85 -16.24 11.24
N ASP A 208 -51.88 -17.15 11.20
CA ASP A 208 -51.95 -18.53 10.68
C ASP A 208 -52.60 -18.63 9.29
N ASP A 209 -51.79 -18.97 8.29
CA ASP A 209 -52.10 -19.94 7.24
C ASP A 209 -50.87 -20.13 6.33
N GLY A 210 -50.32 -21.35 6.35
CA GLY A 210 -49.26 -21.82 5.46
C GLY A 210 -49.80 -22.71 4.34
N HIS A 211 -49.18 -22.66 3.16
CA HIS A 211 -49.32 -23.63 2.07
C HIS A 211 -47.95 -23.73 1.36
N ALA A 212 -47.17 -24.81 1.48
CA ALA A 212 -47.30 -26.16 0.88
C ALA A 212 -46.93 -26.21 -0.62
N HIS A 213 -45.89 -27.00 -0.90
CA HIS A 213 -45.39 -27.39 -2.23
C HIS A 213 -46.28 -28.46 -2.86
N ASP A 214 -46.36 -28.49 -4.19
CA ASP A 214 -46.72 -29.71 -4.92
C ASP A 214 -45.93 -29.84 -6.22
N ASP A 215 -45.51 -31.08 -6.48
CA ASP A 215 -44.86 -31.59 -7.67
C ASP A 215 -45.93 -31.98 -8.70
N SER A 216 -45.63 -31.87 -10.01
CA SER A 216 -46.20 -32.78 -11.00
C SER A 216 -45.40 -32.81 -12.29
N ALA A 217 -45.21 -34.04 -12.77
CA ALA A 217 -44.47 -34.43 -13.96
C ALA A 217 -45.36 -34.44 -15.23
N SER A 218 -44.66 -34.46 -16.38
CA SER A 218 -45.01 -35.13 -17.64
C SER A 218 -46.20 -34.61 -18.47
N SER A 219 -45.88 -34.12 -19.68
CA SER A 219 -46.57 -34.58 -20.89
C SER A 219 -45.73 -34.33 -22.16
N THR A 220 -45.44 -35.40 -22.87
CA THR A 220 -45.02 -35.47 -24.28
C THR A 220 -46.14 -35.00 -25.22
N THR A 221 -45.81 -34.28 -26.29
CA THR A 221 -46.40 -34.48 -27.64
C THR A 221 -45.46 -33.96 -28.73
N ASP A 222 -45.38 -34.79 -29.76
CA ASP A 222 -44.74 -34.68 -31.07
C ASP A 222 -45.50 -33.73 -32.01
N ASP A 223 -44.84 -33.31 -33.10
CA ASP A 223 -45.35 -33.02 -34.46
C ASP A 223 -44.52 -31.91 -35.15
N GLY A 224 -43.80 -32.31 -36.20
CA GLY A 224 -42.96 -31.44 -37.03
C GLY A 224 -43.64 -30.81 -38.25
N HIS A 225 -42.89 -29.96 -38.97
CA HIS A 225 -42.70 -29.95 -40.44
C HIS A 225 -42.06 -28.64 -40.95
N GLY A 226 -41.20 -28.76 -41.98
CA GLY A 226 -40.85 -27.72 -42.95
C GLY A 226 -39.44 -27.12 -42.78
N SER A 227 -38.36 -27.72 -43.29
CA SER A 227 -37.89 -27.64 -44.68
C SER A 227 -37.98 -26.23 -45.29
N HIS A 228 -36.85 -25.53 -45.40
CA HIS A 228 -36.43 -24.89 -46.65
C HIS A 228 -34.91 -24.86 -46.72
N ASP A 229 -34.42 -25.41 -47.83
CA ASP A 229 -33.05 -25.49 -48.30
C ASP A 229 -32.70 -24.25 -49.14
N ASP A 230 -31.43 -24.19 -49.52
CA ASP A 230 -30.83 -23.49 -50.67
C ASP A 230 -30.03 -22.19 -50.40
N THR A 231 -28.70 -22.41 -50.32
CA THR A 231 -27.61 -21.84 -51.16
C THR A 231 -27.50 -20.31 -51.33
N GLU A 232 -26.34 -19.65 -51.28
CA GLU A 232 -25.09 -19.93 -51.99
C GLU A 232 -23.85 -19.35 -51.29
N VAL A 233 -22.72 -19.97 -51.61
CA VAL A 233 -21.34 -19.60 -51.30
C VAL A 233 -20.74 -18.80 -52.45
N ALA A 234 -20.01 -17.73 -52.12
CA ALA A 234 -18.75 -17.23 -52.72
C ALA A 234 -18.66 -15.71 -52.48
N GLY A 235 -17.57 -15.09 -52.05
CA GLY A 235 -16.18 -15.51 -51.94
C GLY A 235 -15.30 -14.30 -52.30
N ALA A 236 -14.40 -13.93 -51.39
CA ALA A 236 -13.15 -13.17 -51.61
C ALA A 236 -13.29 -11.72 -52.15
N THR A 237 -12.42 -10.74 -51.88
CA THR A 237 -11.04 -10.72 -51.40
C THR A 237 -10.72 -9.29 -50.93
N ALA A 238 -9.73 -9.17 -50.05
CA ALA A 238 -9.16 -7.94 -49.50
C ALA A 238 -8.63 -6.92 -50.54
N THR A 239 -8.56 -5.65 -50.13
CA THR A 239 -7.36 -4.81 -50.30
C THR A 239 -7.29 -3.71 -49.23
N ASN A 240 -6.15 -3.65 -48.58
CA ASN A 240 -5.64 -2.59 -47.71
C ASN A 240 -5.03 -1.48 -48.58
N GLU A 241 -5.34 -0.20 -48.34
CA GLU A 241 -4.43 0.91 -48.66
C GLU A 241 -4.61 2.09 -47.67
N SER A 242 -3.46 2.64 -47.31
CA SER A 242 -3.23 3.69 -46.32
C SER A 242 -3.12 5.08 -46.95
N HIS A 243 -3.39 6.15 -46.17
CA HIS A 243 -2.57 7.38 -45.98
C HIS A 243 -3.43 8.62 -45.65
N GLY A 244 -2.96 9.45 -44.70
CA GLY A 244 -3.30 10.87 -44.67
C GLY A 244 -3.41 11.51 -43.28
N HIS A 245 -2.29 12.00 -42.74
CA HIS A 245 -2.29 12.99 -41.66
C HIS A 245 -2.80 14.34 -42.18
N SER A 246 -3.63 15.03 -41.39
CA SER A 246 -3.63 16.50 -41.33
C SER A 246 -4.20 16.99 -40.00
N THR A 247 -3.41 17.78 -39.29
CA THR A 247 -3.75 18.52 -38.07
C THR A 247 -4.61 19.74 -38.38
N THR A 248 -5.66 20.01 -37.60
CA THR A 248 -6.12 21.38 -37.33
C THR A 248 -6.82 21.44 -35.96
N THR A 249 -6.29 22.30 -35.09
CA THR A 249 -6.85 22.71 -33.80
C THR A 249 -8.04 23.64 -34.02
N THR A 250 -9.21 23.35 -33.46
CA THR A 250 -10.19 24.38 -33.07
C THR A 250 -11.01 23.93 -31.86
N THR A 251 -10.99 24.78 -30.84
CA THR A 251 -11.79 24.80 -29.62
C THR A 251 -13.29 24.82 -29.91
N THR A 252 -14.11 24.02 -29.22
CA THR A 252 -15.50 24.38 -28.93
C THR A 252 -16.06 23.59 -27.75
N ALA A 253 -16.70 24.32 -26.85
CA ALA A 253 -17.47 23.83 -25.72
C ALA A 253 -18.89 23.38 -26.16
N ALA A 254 -19.61 22.77 -25.21
CA ALA A 254 -21.03 22.37 -25.22
C ALA A 254 -21.29 20.97 -25.82
N HIS A 255 -22.24 20.15 -25.37
CA HIS A 255 -23.39 20.31 -24.47
C HIS A 255 -23.81 18.92 -23.96
N ASN A 256 -24.42 18.85 -22.77
CA ASN A 256 -25.24 17.71 -22.34
C ASN A 256 -26.42 17.56 -23.30
N ASP A 257 -26.66 16.34 -23.81
CA ASP A 257 -27.99 15.96 -24.27
C ASP A 257 -28.40 14.58 -23.74
N ASP A 258 -29.61 14.62 -23.23
CA ASP A 258 -30.46 13.60 -22.64
C ASP A 258 -30.79 12.50 -23.66
N HIS A 259 -30.61 11.23 -23.30
CA HIS A 259 -31.21 10.13 -24.05
C HIS A 259 -31.96 9.15 -23.14
N THR A 260 -33.25 9.13 -23.42
CA THR A 260 -34.34 8.35 -22.90
C THR A 260 -34.11 6.84 -22.99
N THR A 261 -34.38 6.16 -21.88
CA THR A 261 -34.38 4.71 -21.72
C THR A 261 -35.48 4.03 -22.53
N THR A 262 -35.13 3.02 -23.34
CA THR A 262 -36.09 2.00 -23.79
C THR A 262 -35.70 0.66 -23.18
N THR A 263 -36.58 0.11 -22.38
CA THR A 263 -36.48 -1.16 -21.67
C THR A 263 -36.58 -2.34 -22.65
N THR A 264 -35.68 -3.32 -22.57
CA THR A 264 -35.91 -4.66 -23.13
C THR A 264 -35.28 -5.73 -22.24
N ALA A 265 -36.04 -6.78 -21.95
CA ALA A 265 -35.72 -7.88 -21.04
C ALA A 265 -34.64 -8.85 -21.62
N PRO A 266 -33.97 -9.66 -20.79
CA PRO A 266 -32.73 -10.34 -21.19
C PRO A 266 -32.98 -11.65 -21.94
N GLY A 267 -32.42 -11.75 -23.14
CA GLY A 267 -32.23 -13.01 -23.87
C GLY A 267 -30.75 -13.41 -23.81
N HIS A 268 -30.49 -14.71 -23.62
CA HIS A 268 -29.16 -15.31 -23.63
C HIS A 268 -28.36 -14.92 -24.87
N GLY A 269 -27.20 -14.31 -24.70
CA GLY A 269 -26.31 -13.90 -25.79
C GLY A 269 -24.85 -14.08 -25.42
N HIS A 270 -24.11 -14.72 -26.31
CA HIS A 270 -22.66 -14.87 -26.28
C HIS A 270 -22.00 -13.48 -26.19
N THR A 271 -20.97 -13.36 -25.35
CA THR A 271 -20.25 -12.10 -25.12
C THR A 271 -19.42 -11.73 -26.35
N ASP A 272 -19.94 -10.81 -27.16
CA ASP A 272 -19.11 -10.03 -28.08
C ASP A 272 -18.17 -9.12 -27.27
N PRO A 273 -16.95 -8.83 -27.77
CA PRO A 273 -16.06 -7.87 -27.13
C PRO A 273 -16.72 -6.48 -27.10
N VAL A 274 -17.04 -6.04 -25.89
CA VAL A 274 -17.61 -4.73 -25.58
C VAL A 274 -16.67 -3.63 -26.13
N THR A 275 -17.19 -2.71 -26.94
CA THR A 275 -16.41 -1.56 -27.43
C THR A 275 -16.11 -0.58 -26.29
N GLY A 276 -15.07 0.25 -26.41
CA GLY A 276 -14.59 1.11 -25.30
C GLY A 276 -15.67 1.99 -24.64
N ASP A 277 -16.60 2.56 -25.41
CA ASP A 277 -17.69 3.40 -24.89
C ASP A 277 -18.79 2.59 -24.16
N ASP A 278 -19.03 1.36 -24.62
CA ASP A 278 -19.99 0.43 -24.01
C ASP A 278 -19.43 -0.15 -22.69
N TRP A 279 -18.12 -0.33 -22.62
CA TRP A 279 -17.43 -0.81 -21.41
C TRP A 279 -17.45 0.23 -20.29
N ALA A 280 -17.12 1.49 -20.60
CA ALA A 280 -17.19 2.56 -19.60
C ALA A 280 -18.59 2.69 -18.99
N THR A 281 -19.64 2.53 -19.81
CA THR A 281 -21.03 2.55 -19.36
C THR A 281 -21.35 1.34 -18.48
N THR A 282 -20.96 0.13 -18.91
CA THR A 282 -21.14 -1.11 -18.15
C THR A 282 -20.47 -1.06 -16.79
N ARG A 283 -19.19 -0.64 -16.74
CA ARG A 283 -18.43 -0.46 -15.50
C ARG A 283 -19.10 0.55 -14.57
N ARG A 284 -19.49 1.72 -15.07
CA ARG A 284 -20.20 2.72 -14.25
C ARG A 284 -21.52 2.17 -13.69
N ASN A 285 -22.29 1.46 -14.48
CA ASN A 285 -23.52 0.84 -14.01
C ASN A 285 -23.26 -0.22 -12.93
N ALA A 286 -22.16 -0.98 -13.01
CA ALA A 286 -21.81 -1.95 -11.98
C ALA A 286 -21.37 -1.29 -10.66
N LEU A 287 -20.65 -0.17 -10.73
CA LEU A 287 -20.09 0.50 -9.54
C LEU A 287 -21.03 1.54 -8.90
N PHE A 288 -21.95 2.12 -9.68
CA PHE A 288 -22.84 3.23 -9.27
C PHE A 288 -24.31 2.95 -9.55
N GLY A 289 -24.64 1.95 -10.37
CA GLY A 289 -26.02 1.66 -10.73
C GLY A 289 -26.84 1.22 -9.52
N GLY A 290 -28.08 1.71 -9.45
CA GLY A 290 -29.05 1.26 -8.45
C GLY A 290 -28.96 1.92 -7.06
N VAL A 291 -28.08 2.90 -6.83
CA VAL A 291 -28.09 3.68 -5.58
C VAL A 291 -28.96 4.94 -5.68
N SER A 292 -29.57 5.35 -4.56
CA SER A 292 -30.35 6.59 -4.50
C SER A 292 -29.46 7.83 -4.62
N PRO A 293 -29.96 8.97 -5.12
CA PRO A 293 -29.21 10.22 -5.14
C PRO A 293 -28.68 10.64 -3.77
N GLN A 294 -29.44 10.35 -2.70
CA GLN A 294 -29.03 10.63 -1.32
C GLN A 294 -27.84 9.77 -0.91
N ARG A 295 -27.84 8.48 -1.27
CA ARG A 295 -26.72 7.58 -1.00
C ARG A 295 -25.47 8.00 -1.75
N LEU A 296 -25.61 8.33 -3.04
CA LEU A 296 -24.51 8.83 -3.85
C LEU A 296 -23.88 10.08 -3.23
N ALA A 297 -24.70 11.07 -2.87
CA ALA A 297 -24.23 12.29 -2.23
C ALA A 297 -23.54 12.04 -0.88
N ALA A 298 -24.05 11.10 -0.07
CA ALA A 298 -23.45 10.73 1.21
C ALA A 298 -22.05 10.12 1.03
N VAL A 299 -21.89 9.18 0.08
CA VAL A 299 -20.59 8.54 -0.21
C VAL A 299 -19.58 9.56 -0.74
N GLN A 300 -20.02 10.47 -1.63
CA GLN A 300 -19.17 11.53 -2.18
C GLN A 300 -18.71 12.52 -1.09
N ALA A 301 -19.64 12.94 -0.22
CA ALA A 301 -19.32 13.84 0.88
C ALA A 301 -18.32 13.23 1.87
N ASP A 302 -18.54 11.97 2.28
CA ASP A 302 -17.64 11.27 3.20
C ASP A 302 -16.26 10.99 2.58
N SER A 303 -16.22 10.56 1.31
CA SER A 303 -14.97 10.38 0.56
C SER A 303 -14.16 11.67 0.45
N ARG A 304 -14.82 12.79 0.12
CA ARG A 304 -14.18 14.10 0.07
C ARG A 304 -13.66 14.51 1.44
N GLN A 305 -14.48 14.45 2.49
CA GLN A 305 -14.09 14.81 3.84
C GLN A 305 -12.87 14.00 4.31
N PHE A 306 -12.85 12.70 4.01
CA PHE A 306 -11.72 11.82 4.30
C PHE A 306 -10.44 12.26 3.59
N LEU A 307 -10.52 12.57 2.29
CA LEU A 307 -9.38 13.05 1.51
C LEU A 307 -8.88 14.41 2.02
N GLU A 308 -9.78 15.37 2.22
CA GLU A 308 -9.44 16.70 2.75
C GLU A 308 -8.72 16.61 4.10
N SER A 309 -9.22 15.78 5.02
CA SER A 309 -8.58 15.53 6.32
C SER A 309 -7.16 14.99 6.17
N ASN A 310 -6.96 14.02 5.27
CA ASN A 310 -5.64 13.46 5.00
C ASN A 310 -4.68 14.49 4.38
N LEU A 311 -5.15 15.32 3.46
CA LEU A 311 -4.34 16.39 2.85
C LEU A 311 -3.84 17.38 3.93
N ARG A 312 -4.73 17.84 4.80
CA ARG A 312 -4.41 18.74 5.92
C ARG A 312 -3.43 18.11 6.90
N GLY A 313 -3.67 16.85 7.26
CA GLY A 313 -2.88 16.12 8.25
C GLY A 313 -1.48 15.78 7.77
N ARG A 314 -1.30 15.51 6.47
CA ARG A 314 -0.06 14.93 5.93
C ARG A 314 0.80 15.93 5.15
N SER A 315 0.22 16.95 4.53
CA SER A 315 1.00 17.84 3.65
C SER A 315 1.78 18.91 4.42
N ALA A 316 3.11 18.86 4.32
CA ALA A 316 3.98 19.90 4.86
C ALA A 316 3.79 21.24 4.12
N LEU A 317 3.53 21.21 2.81
CA LEU A 317 3.24 22.41 2.02
C LEU A 317 1.99 23.11 2.55
N LEU A 318 0.89 22.37 2.66
CA LEU A 318 -0.40 22.94 3.09
C LEU A 318 -0.36 23.49 4.52
N LYS A 319 0.42 22.86 5.42
CA LYS A 319 0.65 23.37 6.79
C LYS A 319 1.35 24.73 6.84
N GLY A 320 2.16 25.05 5.83
CA GLY A 320 2.90 26.31 5.75
C GLY A 320 2.13 27.48 5.12
N LEU A 321 0.94 27.24 4.57
CA LEU A 321 0.14 28.26 3.88
C LEU A 321 -0.81 29.00 4.84
N PRO A 322 -1.19 30.26 4.51
CA PRO A 322 -2.34 30.90 5.13
C PRO A 322 -3.59 30.03 5.01
N GLU A 323 -4.45 30.05 6.02
CA GLU A 323 -5.65 29.20 6.08
C GLU A 323 -6.51 29.32 4.82
N ALA A 324 -6.83 30.52 4.36
CA ALA A 324 -7.64 30.71 3.15
C ALA A 324 -7.03 30.04 1.90
N ASP A 325 -5.71 30.16 1.71
CA ASP A 325 -5.00 29.55 0.58
C ASP A 325 -4.93 28.02 0.70
N ARG A 326 -4.76 27.52 1.93
CA ARG A 326 -4.78 26.09 2.24
C ARG A 326 -6.16 25.50 1.93
N GLU A 327 -7.22 26.11 2.43
CA GLU A 327 -8.59 25.65 2.22
C GLU A 327 -8.95 25.65 0.73
N ALA A 328 -8.60 26.71 0.00
CA ALA A 328 -8.87 26.79 -1.44
C ALA A 328 -8.17 25.67 -2.23
N ARG A 329 -6.91 25.34 -1.91
CA ARG A 329 -6.17 24.25 -2.57
C ARG A 329 -6.73 22.88 -2.22
N VAL A 330 -7.09 22.67 -0.96
CA VAL A 330 -7.68 21.41 -0.49
C VAL A 330 -9.02 21.16 -1.19
N ASP A 331 -9.89 22.18 -1.25
CA ASP A 331 -11.20 22.09 -1.90
C ASP A 331 -11.06 21.82 -3.41
N VAL A 332 -10.20 22.58 -4.12
CA VAL A 332 -9.93 22.38 -5.55
C VAL A 332 -9.45 20.96 -5.84
N PHE A 333 -8.51 20.45 -5.05
CA PHE A 333 -7.98 19.10 -5.25
C PHE A 333 -9.01 18.02 -4.92
N ALA A 334 -9.70 18.12 -3.78
CA ALA A 334 -10.67 17.13 -3.36
C ALA A 334 -11.89 17.08 -4.29
N GLN A 335 -12.36 18.23 -4.76
CA GLN A 335 -13.42 18.32 -5.76
C GLN A 335 -12.98 17.70 -7.09
N TRP A 336 -11.78 18.03 -7.58
CA TRP A 336 -11.25 17.43 -8.79
C TRP A 336 -11.14 15.90 -8.68
N GLN A 337 -10.62 15.38 -7.56
CA GLN A 337 -10.55 13.93 -7.34
C GLN A 337 -11.95 13.31 -7.32
N SER A 338 -12.92 13.93 -6.66
CA SER A 338 -14.31 13.44 -6.64
C SER A 338 -14.93 13.39 -8.04
N ASP A 339 -14.71 14.42 -8.86
CA ASP A 339 -15.27 14.52 -10.22
C ASP A 339 -14.58 13.57 -11.21
N ASN A 340 -13.32 13.24 -10.94
CA ASN A 340 -12.49 12.42 -11.82
C ASN A 340 -12.25 11.00 -11.28
N ALA A 341 -12.77 10.63 -10.10
CA ALA A 341 -12.51 9.34 -9.45
C ALA A 341 -12.73 8.13 -10.38
N LEU A 342 -13.71 8.24 -11.28
CA LEU A 342 -14.02 7.21 -12.26
C LEU A 342 -13.13 7.21 -13.49
N ASN A 343 -12.79 8.40 -14.00
CA ASN A 343 -12.06 8.58 -15.25
C ASN A 343 -10.54 8.57 -15.03
N ALA A 344 -10.08 8.85 -13.80
CA ALA A 344 -8.68 8.94 -13.45
C ALA A 344 -8.02 7.57 -13.30
N GLU A 345 -8.80 6.49 -13.17
CA GLU A 345 -8.30 5.12 -13.31
C GLU A 345 -8.17 4.70 -14.79
N HIS A 346 -8.90 5.39 -15.70
CA HIS A 346 -8.95 5.11 -17.14
C HIS A 346 -7.98 5.94 -18.01
N GLY A 347 -7.09 6.72 -17.39
CA GLY A 347 -6.19 7.58 -18.13
C GLY A 347 -5.26 6.78 -19.03
N ASP A 348 -5.42 6.93 -20.35
CA ASP A 348 -4.59 6.43 -21.46
C ASP A 348 -3.84 5.11 -21.17
N HIS A 349 -4.27 4.02 -21.83
CA HIS A 349 -3.61 2.70 -21.84
C HIS A 349 -2.09 2.76 -22.10
N SER A 350 -1.54 3.91 -22.52
CA SER A 350 -0.10 4.15 -22.67
C SER A 350 0.68 4.41 -21.36
N VAL A 351 0.04 4.82 -20.25
CA VAL A 351 0.76 5.26 -19.02
C VAL A 351 0.55 4.39 -17.79
N GLY A 352 -0.53 3.60 -17.71
CA GLY A 352 -0.76 2.60 -16.65
C GLY A 352 -1.41 1.37 -17.28
N ASN A 353 -0.82 0.18 -17.09
CA ASN A 353 -1.24 -1.04 -17.79
C ASN A 353 -2.41 -1.73 -17.05
N HIS A 354 -3.46 -0.98 -16.73
CA HIS A 354 -4.69 -1.56 -16.19
C HIS A 354 -5.47 -2.19 -17.35
N THR A 355 -5.69 -3.50 -17.28
CA THR A 355 -6.79 -4.12 -18.01
C THR A 355 -7.99 -4.05 -17.08
N ASP A 356 -8.85 -3.06 -17.30
CA ASP A 356 -10.06 -2.90 -16.50
C ASP A 356 -11.11 -3.92 -16.96
N GLY A 357 -11.77 -4.57 -16.00
CA GLY A 357 -12.93 -5.41 -16.27
C GLY A 357 -12.72 -6.92 -16.08
N PRO A 358 -13.55 -7.75 -16.76
CA PRO A 358 -13.59 -9.18 -16.53
C PRO A 358 -12.26 -9.88 -16.83
N ALA A 359 -11.73 -10.59 -15.83
CA ALA A 359 -10.64 -11.55 -15.96
C ALA A 359 -11.23 -12.96 -16.09
N ALA A 360 -11.39 -13.41 -17.33
CA ALA A 360 -11.94 -14.73 -17.62
C ALA A 360 -11.00 -15.85 -17.14
N TRP A 361 -11.57 -16.89 -16.56
CA TRP A 361 -10.81 -18.05 -16.10
C TRP A 361 -10.22 -18.83 -17.28
N ILE A 362 -8.90 -19.01 -17.26
CA ILE A 362 -8.16 -19.82 -18.22
C ILE A 362 -8.00 -21.24 -17.64
N PRO A 363 -8.47 -22.29 -18.35
CA PRO A 363 -8.34 -23.67 -17.88
C PRO A 363 -6.87 -24.10 -17.67
N MET A 364 -6.63 -24.85 -16.61
CA MET A 364 -5.30 -25.36 -16.23
C MET A 364 -5.28 -26.88 -16.12
N GLY A 365 -4.08 -27.47 -16.16
CA GLY A 365 -3.91 -28.89 -15.87
C GLY A 365 -4.17 -29.23 -14.40
N PRO A 366 -4.35 -30.52 -14.06
CA PRO A 366 -4.61 -30.93 -12.67
C PRO A 366 -3.50 -30.52 -11.69
N ALA A 367 -2.22 -30.59 -12.10
CA ALA A 367 -1.09 -30.26 -11.25
C ALA A 367 -1.04 -28.75 -10.90
N GLU A 368 -1.20 -27.88 -11.89
CA GLU A 368 -1.28 -26.43 -11.70
C GLU A 368 -2.50 -26.05 -10.86
N THR A 369 -3.64 -26.69 -11.10
CA THR A 369 -4.86 -26.47 -10.30
C THR A 369 -4.63 -26.83 -8.83
N ILE A 370 -3.98 -27.95 -8.53
CA ILE A 370 -3.67 -28.35 -7.15
C ILE A 370 -2.72 -27.35 -6.49
N ALA A 371 -1.70 -26.89 -7.21
CA ALA A 371 -0.75 -25.90 -6.71
C ALA A 371 -1.45 -24.57 -6.38
N LEU A 372 -2.25 -24.04 -7.32
CA LEU A 372 -3.03 -22.82 -7.13
C LEU A 372 -3.96 -22.92 -5.91
N GLN A 373 -4.68 -24.04 -5.76
CA GLN A 373 -5.58 -24.21 -4.62
C GLN A 373 -4.84 -24.21 -3.27
N ALA A 374 -3.61 -24.71 -3.22
CA ALA A 374 -2.79 -24.64 -2.01
C ALA A 374 -2.35 -23.20 -1.70
N GLU A 375 -1.96 -22.43 -2.71
CA GLU A 375 -1.57 -21.02 -2.58
C GLU A 375 -2.75 -20.13 -2.17
N LEU A 376 -3.93 -20.31 -2.79
CA LEU A 376 -5.16 -19.61 -2.42
C LEU A 376 -5.54 -19.89 -0.96
N LYS A 377 -5.44 -21.15 -0.53
CA LYS A 377 -5.67 -21.53 0.87
C LYS A 377 -4.69 -20.85 1.83
N ALA A 378 -3.42 -20.69 1.44
CA ALA A 378 -2.42 -19.99 2.24
C ALA A 378 -2.78 -18.49 2.36
N ALA A 379 -3.13 -17.85 1.25
CA ALA A 379 -3.57 -16.46 1.23
C ALA A 379 -4.83 -16.23 2.09
N ALA A 380 -5.79 -17.15 2.05
CA ALA A 380 -7.06 -17.06 2.78
C ALA A 380 -6.89 -17.04 4.31
N THR A 381 -5.75 -17.49 4.85
CA THR A 381 -5.49 -17.43 6.30
C THR A 381 -5.53 -16.00 6.85
N ASN A 382 -5.23 -15.00 6.02
CA ASN A 382 -5.25 -13.59 6.40
C ASN A 382 -6.68 -13.03 6.58
N ILE A 383 -7.66 -13.62 5.90
CA ILE A 383 -9.06 -13.17 5.95
C ILE A 383 -9.63 -13.32 7.36
N ALA A 384 -9.43 -14.49 7.97
CA ALA A 384 -9.86 -14.75 9.34
C ALA A 384 -8.99 -14.00 10.37
N LYS A 385 -7.74 -13.69 10.03
CA LYS A 385 -6.80 -13.01 10.92
C LYS A 385 -7.07 -11.51 11.05
N TYR A 386 -7.55 -10.87 9.98
CA TYR A 386 -7.73 -9.42 9.91
C TYR A 386 -9.15 -9.04 9.45
N PRO A 387 -10.20 -9.43 10.20
CA PRO A 387 -11.59 -9.23 9.78
C PRO A 387 -11.95 -7.74 9.64
N THR A 388 -11.28 -6.85 10.38
CA THR A 388 -11.49 -5.39 10.32
C THR A 388 -10.21 -4.63 9.98
N ALA A 389 -10.35 -3.41 9.45
CA ALA A 389 -9.24 -2.52 9.19
C ALA A 389 -8.40 -2.24 10.46
N ALA A 390 -9.04 -2.18 11.63
CA ALA A 390 -8.35 -2.06 12.92
C ALA A 390 -7.43 -3.25 13.21
N ASP A 391 -7.83 -4.47 12.83
CA ASP A 391 -7.01 -5.66 13.03
C ASP A 391 -5.82 -5.70 12.07
N ALA A 392 -6.01 -5.26 10.82
CA ALA A 392 -4.89 -5.03 9.90
C ALA A 392 -3.89 -4.01 10.47
N MET A 393 -4.37 -2.90 11.03
CA MET A 393 -3.50 -1.90 11.67
C MET A 393 -2.69 -2.48 12.83
N LYS A 394 -3.31 -3.28 13.70
CA LYS A 394 -2.59 -4.03 14.75
C LYS A 394 -1.57 -5.02 14.17
N GLY A 395 -1.85 -5.56 12.98
CA GLY A 395 -0.97 -6.45 12.22
C GLY A 395 0.19 -5.75 11.51
N GLY A 396 0.35 -4.42 11.66
CA GLY A 396 1.42 -3.64 11.03
C GLY A 396 1.09 -3.17 9.61
N TYR A 397 -0.14 -3.33 9.15
CA TYR A 397 -0.60 -2.71 7.92
C TYR A 397 -0.99 -1.25 8.18
N PHE A 398 -0.85 -0.38 7.19
CA PHE A 398 -1.32 1.01 7.29
C PHE A 398 -2.09 1.40 6.03
N GLN A 399 -3.10 2.24 6.20
CA GLN A 399 -3.90 2.69 5.06
C GLN A 399 -3.03 3.52 4.11
N VAL A 400 -2.96 3.09 2.86
CA VAL A 400 -2.14 3.70 1.81
C VAL A 400 -3.02 4.41 0.77
N THR A 401 -4.29 4.04 0.63
CA THR A 401 -5.26 4.69 -0.28
C THR A 401 -6.59 4.93 0.46
N PRO A 402 -7.34 5.99 0.12
CA PRO A 402 -8.77 6.03 0.46
C PRO A 402 -9.52 4.89 -0.23
N TRP A 403 -10.73 4.59 0.24
CA TRP A 403 -11.64 3.68 -0.46
C TRP A 403 -11.93 4.19 -1.88
N VAL A 404 -11.79 3.29 -2.85
CA VAL A 404 -12.16 3.53 -4.25
C VAL A 404 -13.16 2.48 -4.70
N ALA A 405 -14.20 2.89 -5.44
CA ALA A 405 -15.16 1.95 -6.00
C ALA A 405 -14.46 0.97 -6.96
N GLY A 406 -14.82 -0.30 -6.88
CA GLY A 406 -14.18 -1.39 -7.62
C GLY A 406 -12.95 -1.97 -6.92
N ILE A 407 -12.26 -1.21 -6.05
CA ILE A 407 -10.95 -1.61 -5.54
C ILE A 407 -10.91 -1.75 -4.01
N GLY A 408 -11.62 -0.90 -3.28
CA GLY A 408 -11.60 -0.84 -1.83
C GLY A 408 -10.56 0.10 -1.26
N ALA A 409 -10.44 0.16 0.08
CA ALA A 409 -9.36 0.85 0.76
C ALA A 409 -8.17 -0.09 0.96
N HIS A 410 -6.97 0.31 0.54
CA HIS A 410 -5.77 -0.51 0.64
C HIS A 410 -5.06 -0.25 1.97
N TYR A 411 -4.80 -1.31 2.70
CA TYR A 411 -3.95 -1.32 3.88
C TYR A 411 -2.70 -2.09 3.53
N LEU A 412 -1.56 -1.41 3.44
CA LEU A 412 -0.27 -1.92 2.98
C LEU A 412 0.62 -2.33 4.15
N ASN A 413 1.32 -3.45 4.02
CA ASN A 413 2.45 -3.83 4.85
C ASN A 413 3.73 -3.81 3.98
N ALA A 414 4.59 -2.83 4.23
CA ALA A 414 5.80 -2.61 3.45
C ALA A 414 6.85 -3.74 3.60
N SER A 415 6.74 -4.61 4.61
CA SER A 415 7.65 -5.75 4.75
C SER A 415 7.41 -6.84 3.71
N TYR A 416 6.27 -6.85 3.03
CA TYR A 416 5.87 -7.89 2.09
C TYR A 416 5.95 -7.47 0.61
N ILE A 417 6.46 -6.27 0.29
CA ILE A 417 6.54 -5.78 -1.10
C ILE A 417 7.81 -6.21 -1.85
N GLY A 418 8.71 -6.95 -1.19
CA GLY A 418 10.00 -7.34 -1.77
C GLY A 418 9.93 -8.55 -2.70
N LYS A 419 8.97 -9.45 -2.48
CA LYS A 419 8.74 -10.67 -3.27
C LYS A 419 7.30 -11.14 -3.13
N PHE A 420 6.82 -11.87 -4.12
CA PHE A 420 5.51 -12.52 -4.04
C PHE A 420 5.56 -13.72 -3.08
N GLU A 421 4.65 -13.73 -2.10
CA GLU A 421 4.43 -14.83 -1.15
C GLU A 421 2.92 -14.97 -0.91
N PRO A 422 2.27 -16.08 -1.34
CA PRO A 422 0.82 -16.27 -1.21
C PRO A 422 0.30 -16.04 0.22
N GLU A 423 1.00 -16.56 1.23
CA GLU A 423 0.67 -16.45 2.65
C GLU A 423 0.83 -15.03 3.24
N HIS A 424 1.54 -14.14 2.54
CA HIS A 424 1.88 -12.79 2.99
C HIS A 424 1.38 -11.74 1.99
N PRO A 425 0.05 -11.55 1.88
CA PRO A 425 -0.49 -10.45 1.07
C PRO A 425 0.05 -9.14 1.60
N SER A 426 0.72 -8.38 0.75
CA SER A 426 1.25 -7.07 1.10
C SER A 426 0.14 -6.06 1.31
N ILE A 427 -1.05 -6.30 0.75
CA ILE A 427 -2.19 -5.40 0.85
C ILE A 427 -3.43 -6.19 1.30
N LEU A 428 -4.17 -5.60 2.24
CA LEU A 428 -5.52 -6.03 2.63
C LEU A 428 -6.52 -4.96 2.16
N LEU A 429 -7.65 -5.41 1.60
CA LEU A 429 -8.67 -4.54 1.00
C LEU A 429 -9.91 -4.50 1.90
N TYR A 430 -10.41 -3.31 2.16
CA TYR A 430 -11.57 -3.08 3.03
C TYR A 430 -12.70 -2.33 2.32
N ASN A 431 -13.95 -2.60 2.70
CA ASN A 431 -15.14 -1.97 2.08
C ASN A 431 -15.34 -0.48 2.43
N GLY A 432 -14.41 0.14 3.15
CA GLY A 432 -14.34 1.59 3.32
C GLY A 432 -13.22 2.04 4.25
N ASN A 433 -13.30 3.28 4.74
CA ASN A 433 -12.18 3.98 5.39
C ASN A 433 -12.15 3.88 6.92
N LYS A 434 -13.18 3.30 7.53
CA LYS A 434 -13.32 3.26 9.00
C LYS A 434 -12.48 2.12 9.59
N PRO A 435 -12.03 2.22 10.85
CA PRO A 435 -11.39 1.09 11.54
C PRO A 435 -12.28 -0.16 11.63
N THR A 436 -13.61 0.01 11.55
CA THR A 436 -14.60 -1.06 11.57
C THR A 436 -14.88 -1.67 10.19
N SER A 437 -14.36 -1.11 9.10
CA SER A 437 -14.57 -1.64 7.75
C SER A 437 -14.17 -3.10 7.68
N VAL A 438 -14.94 -3.90 6.94
CA VAL A 438 -14.73 -5.34 6.83
C VAL A 438 -13.83 -5.68 5.66
N ILE A 439 -13.03 -6.74 5.82
CA ILE A 439 -12.16 -7.23 4.75
C ILE A 439 -13.00 -7.75 3.59
N VAL A 440 -12.59 -7.42 2.36
CA VAL A 440 -13.31 -7.78 1.12
C VAL A 440 -12.42 -8.40 0.05
N GLY A 441 -11.10 -8.31 0.23
CA GLY A 441 -10.13 -8.94 -0.64
C GLY A 441 -8.73 -8.81 -0.09
N VAL A 442 -7.79 -9.44 -0.78
CA VAL A 442 -6.36 -9.27 -0.52
C VAL A 442 -5.67 -8.89 -1.81
N SER A 443 -4.46 -8.36 -1.71
CA SER A 443 -3.66 -8.01 -2.86
C SER A 443 -2.19 -8.24 -2.56
N HIS A 444 -1.46 -8.63 -3.61
CA HIS A 444 -0.02 -8.76 -3.60
C HIS A 444 0.57 -7.65 -4.45
N ALA A 445 1.56 -6.97 -3.90
CA ALA A 445 2.31 -5.94 -4.57
C ALA A 445 3.79 -6.26 -4.45
N VAL A 446 4.54 -6.07 -5.53
CA VAL A 446 5.96 -6.39 -5.62
C VAL A 446 6.69 -5.24 -6.30
N LEU A 447 7.78 -4.80 -5.68
CA LEU A 447 8.73 -3.88 -6.30
C LEU A 447 9.64 -4.67 -7.23
N SER A 448 9.46 -4.50 -8.53
CA SER A 448 10.22 -5.23 -9.54
C SER A 448 10.46 -4.39 -10.79
N ALA A 449 11.54 -4.68 -11.53
CA ALA A 449 11.78 -4.07 -12.83
C ALA A 449 10.83 -4.63 -13.89
N THR A 450 10.58 -5.94 -13.85
CA THR A 450 9.71 -6.69 -14.76
C THR A 450 8.51 -7.25 -14.02
N GLU A 451 7.49 -7.69 -14.76
CA GLU A 451 6.35 -8.40 -14.18
C GLU A 451 6.84 -9.59 -13.31
N PRO A 452 6.41 -9.71 -12.04
CA PRO A 452 6.82 -10.80 -11.16
C PRO A 452 6.14 -12.13 -11.52
N ASP A 453 6.76 -13.24 -11.13
CA ASP A 453 6.04 -14.50 -11.01
C ASP A 453 5.01 -14.37 -9.87
N GLY A 454 3.80 -14.87 -10.07
CA GLY A 454 2.73 -14.86 -9.08
C GLY A 454 2.19 -16.25 -8.77
N PHE A 455 0.86 -16.38 -8.82
CA PHE A 455 0.20 -17.64 -8.51
C PHE A 455 0.45 -18.70 -9.58
N SER A 456 0.29 -19.96 -9.22
CA SER A 456 0.39 -21.08 -10.14
C SER A 456 -0.66 -20.99 -11.26
N GLY A 457 -0.18 -20.92 -12.49
CA GLY A 457 -1.02 -20.90 -13.70
C GLY A 457 -1.12 -19.51 -14.34
N PRO A 458 -2.03 -19.33 -15.31
CA PRO A 458 -2.11 -18.12 -16.13
C PRO A 458 -3.20 -17.13 -15.68
N ASN A 459 -3.80 -17.35 -14.50
CA ASN A 459 -5.01 -16.63 -14.10
C ASN A 459 -4.75 -15.36 -13.30
N ASP A 460 -3.56 -15.20 -12.70
CA ASP A 460 -3.20 -13.96 -12.04
C ASP A 460 -3.02 -12.81 -13.04
N SER A 461 -3.37 -11.59 -12.60
CA SER A 461 -3.34 -10.40 -13.45
C SER A 461 -2.59 -9.28 -12.74
N TRP A 462 -1.33 -9.10 -13.13
CA TRP A 462 -0.50 -8.00 -12.65
C TRP A 462 -0.81 -6.71 -13.42
N HIS A 463 -0.95 -5.62 -12.69
CA HIS A 463 -0.95 -4.26 -13.22
C HIS A 463 0.14 -3.44 -12.54
N ARG A 464 0.42 -2.23 -13.06
CA ARG A 464 1.48 -1.35 -12.54
C ARG A 464 1.01 0.07 -12.34
N HIS A 465 1.62 0.73 -11.35
CA HIS A 465 1.38 2.12 -10.98
C HIS A 465 2.67 2.96 -11.08
N PRO A 466 3.03 3.46 -12.28
CA PRO A 466 4.30 4.15 -12.48
C PRO A 466 4.32 5.61 -12.01
N SER A 467 3.16 6.23 -11.78
CA SER A 467 3.01 7.68 -11.65
C SER A 467 1.89 8.07 -10.66
N LEU A 468 1.72 7.38 -9.53
CA LEU A 468 0.74 7.78 -8.52
C LEU A 468 1.03 9.17 -7.96
N CYS A 469 -0.01 9.88 -7.51
CA CYS A 469 0.15 11.13 -6.77
C CYS A 469 0.27 10.84 -5.27
N LEU A 470 1.48 11.01 -4.72
CA LEU A 470 1.87 10.51 -3.42
C LEU A 470 2.18 11.63 -2.43
N LEU A 471 1.53 11.58 -1.27
CA LEU A 471 1.79 12.43 -0.12
C LEU A 471 2.46 11.60 0.98
N GLY A 472 3.79 11.52 0.91
CA GLY A 472 4.55 10.50 1.64
C GLY A 472 4.22 9.11 1.07
N ALA A 473 3.84 8.16 1.93
CA ALA A 473 3.37 6.85 1.47
C ALA A 473 1.89 6.85 1.05
N PHE A 474 1.12 7.90 1.34
CA PHE A 474 -0.33 7.91 1.10
C PHE A 474 -0.64 8.36 -0.33
N VAL A 475 -1.42 7.57 -1.06
CA VAL A 475 -1.88 7.85 -2.43
C VAL A 475 -3.09 8.78 -2.34
N VAL A 476 -2.93 10.00 -2.84
CA VAL A 476 -4.00 11.02 -2.89
C VAL A 476 -4.60 11.15 -4.29
N GLY A 477 -4.04 10.45 -5.28
CA GLY A 477 -4.54 10.44 -6.66
C GLY A 477 -3.85 9.38 -7.51
N THR A 478 -4.51 8.99 -8.59
CA THR A 478 -4.08 7.94 -9.52
C THR A 478 -2.95 8.37 -10.46
N ASP A 479 -2.52 7.45 -11.34
CA ASP A 479 -1.58 7.71 -12.43
C ASP A 479 -2.02 8.84 -13.38
N ALA A 480 -3.33 9.00 -13.59
CA ALA A 480 -3.88 10.06 -14.44
C ALA A 480 -3.97 11.43 -13.76
N THR A 481 -3.74 11.53 -12.44
CA THR A 481 -3.79 12.82 -11.73
C THR A 481 -2.76 13.78 -12.35
N PRO A 482 -3.16 14.96 -12.86
CA PRO A 482 -2.24 15.93 -13.45
C PRO A 482 -1.13 16.32 -12.49
N LYS A 483 0.07 16.56 -13.02
CA LYS A 483 1.24 16.87 -12.18
C LYS A 483 1.05 18.15 -11.38
N ASP A 484 0.50 19.19 -11.99
CA ASP A 484 0.20 20.47 -11.34
C ASP A 484 -0.84 20.33 -10.22
N MET A 485 -1.87 19.50 -10.42
CA MET A 485 -2.81 19.14 -9.35
C MET A 485 -2.12 18.41 -8.21
N CYS A 486 -1.22 17.48 -8.51
CA CYS A 486 -0.45 16.75 -7.49
C CYS A 486 0.49 17.69 -6.69
N ASP A 487 1.23 18.55 -7.40
CA ASP A 487 2.16 19.51 -6.79
C ASP A 487 1.41 20.55 -5.92
N MET A 488 0.17 20.92 -6.29
CA MET A 488 -0.65 21.91 -5.58
C MET A 488 -0.83 21.59 -4.10
N VAL A 489 -1.00 20.31 -3.78
CA VAL A 489 -1.18 19.80 -2.42
C VAL A 489 0.13 19.34 -1.78
N GLY A 490 1.27 19.55 -2.45
CA GLY A 490 2.59 19.15 -1.97
C GLY A 490 2.86 17.65 -2.06
N ALA A 491 2.09 16.95 -2.88
CA ALA A 491 2.35 15.55 -3.23
C ALA A 491 3.35 15.47 -4.40
N THR A 492 3.82 14.26 -4.72
CA THR A 492 4.79 14.02 -5.79
C THR A 492 4.32 12.87 -6.67
N LYS A 493 4.48 13.00 -7.99
CA LYS A 493 4.20 11.91 -8.94
C LYS A 493 5.31 10.86 -8.90
N GLY A 494 4.96 9.59 -8.83
CA GLY A 494 5.91 8.47 -8.96
C GLY A 494 5.38 7.14 -8.45
N SER A 495 6.24 6.12 -8.42
CA SER A 495 5.90 4.76 -7.95
C SER A 495 6.03 4.57 -6.43
N GLY A 496 6.43 5.60 -5.68
CA GLY A 496 6.40 5.60 -4.20
C GLY A 496 7.54 4.90 -3.47
N PHE A 497 8.42 4.17 -4.16
CA PHE A 497 9.44 3.33 -3.50
C PHE A 497 10.86 3.44 -4.07
N GLY A 498 11.19 4.54 -4.77
CA GLY A 498 12.53 4.84 -5.29
C GLY A 498 12.64 4.82 -6.82
N THR A 499 13.76 5.28 -7.35
CA THR A 499 14.00 5.34 -8.80
C THR A 499 14.38 3.97 -9.37
N GLY A 500 13.64 3.48 -10.37
CA GLY A 500 14.03 2.32 -11.18
C GLY A 500 13.28 1.01 -10.92
N SER A 501 12.33 0.98 -9.99
CA SER A 501 11.44 -0.17 -9.75
C SER A 501 9.98 0.21 -10.00
N ASN A 502 9.27 -0.67 -10.70
CA ASN A 502 7.83 -0.56 -10.89
C ASN A 502 7.13 -1.16 -9.67
N PHE A 503 6.01 -0.53 -9.29
CA PHE A 503 5.10 -1.09 -8.29
C PHE A 503 4.08 -1.94 -9.02
N TYR A 504 4.32 -3.25 -9.07
CA TYR A 504 3.36 -4.22 -9.60
C TYR A 504 2.37 -4.59 -8.50
N MET A 505 1.10 -4.71 -8.86
CA MET A 505 0.03 -5.10 -7.95
C MET A 505 -0.92 -6.07 -8.66
N MET A 506 -1.47 -6.99 -7.89
CA MET A 506 -2.53 -7.91 -8.30
C MET A 506 -3.55 -7.99 -7.17
N HIS A 507 -4.83 -8.00 -7.51
CA HIS A 507 -5.92 -8.23 -6.55
C HIS A 507 -6.36 -9.69 -6.55
N LEU A 508 -6.87 -10.14 -5.40
CA LEU A 508 -7.40 -11.48 -5.19
C LEU A 508 -8.71 -11.43 -4.39
N TRP A 509 -9.81 -11.79 -5.07
CA TRP A 509 -11.18 -11.69 -4.58
C TRP A 509 -11.70 -13.03 -4.06
N GLN A 510 -11.15 -13.49 -2.93
CA GLN A 510 -11.47 -14.80 -2.35
C GLN A 510 -12.17 -14.72 -0.98
N VAL A 511 -12.65 -13.54 -0.59
CA VAL A 511 -13.40 -13.37 0.66
C VAL A 511 -14.84 -13.85 0.46
N PRO A 512 -15.33 -14.79 1.28
CA PRO A 512 -16.69 -15.28 1.16
C PRO A 512 -17.73 -14.15 1.27
N GLY A 513 -18.65 -14.09 0.30
CA GLY A 513 -19.67 -13.04 0.20
C GLY A 513 -19.22 -11.75 -0.50
N TRP A 514 -17.95 -11.68 -0.93
CA TRP A 514 -17.36 -10.57 -1.68
C TRP A 514 -16.68 -11.04 -2.97
N GLU A 515 -17.09 -12.19 -3.48
CA GLU A 515 -16.57 -12.75 -4.73
C GLU A 515 -16.81 -11.78 -5.90
N SER A 516 -15.77 -11.58 -6.71
CA SER A 516 -15.88 -10.75 -7.90
C SER A 516 -16.58 -11.51 -9.02
N SER A 517 -17.71 -10.99 -9.50
CA SER A 517 -18.35 -11.49 -10.72
C SER A 517 -17.55 -11.21 -11.99
N TRP A 518 -16.48 -10.41 -11.89
CA TRP A 518 -15.53 -10.16 -12.96
C TRP A 518 -14.34 -11.13 -12.94
N GLY A 519 -14.23 -12.00 -11.93
CA GLY A 519 -13.22 -13.06 -11.87
C GLY A 519 -12.34 -12.97 -10.63
N LEU A 520 -11.73 -14.10 -10.23
CA LEU A 520 -10.95 -14.23 -9.00
C LEU A 520 -9.78 -13.23 -8.90
N PHE A 521 -9.16 -12.92 -10.04
CA PHE A 521 -7.99 -12.07 -10.18
C PHE A 521 -8.26 -10.79 -10.99
N SER A 522 -9.53 -10.40 -11.17
CA SER A 522 -9.84 -9.16 -11.87
C SER A 522 -9.20 -7.95 -11.17
N SER A 523 -8.76 -6.95 -11.92
CA SER A 523 -8.14 -5.71 -11.40
C SER A 523 -9.10 -4.90 -10.52
N GLU A 524 -10.40 -5.11 -10.71
CA GLU A 524 -11.47 -4.51 -9.95
C GLU A 524 -12.59 -5.53 -9.71
N SER A 525 -13.43 -5.28 -8.71
CA SER A 525 -14.58 -6.12 -8.37
C SER A 525 -15.86 -5.27 -8.25
N PRO A 526 -16.93 -5.64 -8.99
CA PRO A 526 -18.19 -4.91 -8.94
C PRO A 526 -18.95 -5.14 -7.62
N ALA A 527 -18.50 -6.07 -6.78
CA ALA A 527 -19.00 -6.24 -5.43
C ALA A 527 -18.64 -5.06 -4.52
N LEU A 528 -17.60 -4.28 -4.86
CA LEU A 528 -17.17 -3.09 -4.12
C LEU A 528 -17.77 -1.84 -4.78
N ASN A 529 -19.01 -1.52 -4.46
CA ASN A 529 -19.75 -0.43 -5.11
C ASN A 529 -20.40 0.50 -4.08
N PHE A 530 -21.09 1.53 -4.55
CA PHE A 530 -21.71 2.54 -3.68
C PHE A 530 -22.84 1.99 -2.78
N ALA A 531 -23.41 0.83 -3.13
CA ALA A 531 -24.42 0.16 -2.31
C ALA A 531 -23.81 -0.68 -1.18
N THR A 532 -22.61 -1.24 -1.39
CA THR A 532 -21.98 -2.19 -0.46
C THR A 532 -20.89 -1.58 0.43
N THR A 533 -20.39 -0.39 0.08
CA THR A 533 -19.40 0.32 0.91
C THR A 533 -19.97 0.80 2.25
N ASP A 534 -19.14 0.89 3.29
CA ASP A 534 -19.49 1.54 4.56
C ASP A 534 -19.15 3.05 4.59
N VAL A 535 -18.61 3.58 3.49
CA VAL A 535 -18.43 5.01 3.27
C VAL A 535 -19.80 5.68 3.18
N GLY A 536 -19.98 6.82 3.85
CA GLY A 536 -21.25 7.55 3.89
C GLY A 536 -22.41 6.84 4.58
N THR A 537 -22.14 5.78 5.38
CA THR A 537 -23.14 5.12 6.26
C THR A 537 -23.11 5.67 7.67
#